data_AF-A0A0N4U264-F1
#
_entry.id   AF-A0A0N4U264-F1
#
_cell.length_a   1.000
_cell.length_b   1.000
_cell.length_c   1.000
_cell.angle_alpha   90.00
_cell.angle_beta   90.00
_cell.angle_gamma   90.00
#
_symmetry.space_group_name_H-M   'P 1'
#
loop_
_entity.id
_entity.type
_entity.pdbx_description
1 polymer ?
#
loop_
_entity_poly.entity_id
_entity_poly.type
_entity_poly.pdbx_seq_one_letter_code
_entity_poly.pdbx_strand_id
1 'polypeptide(L)'
;MSFDPSLLSQNLAVYYKRLFPFKLFCKWMSYGKSYSDYFALREFAFIIEGDIYLRYRSFSDPLEFERELRKVNPFKLDIGAVFNRKPKDSKKFADVRPVHREFVIDIDLSDYDTIRSCCSEAKICFKCWRWITIKKFIIVYCKIWKNFRRFLNFLGHFNWKHCLWVFSGRRGIHCWVADESARKLSNAGRSAISEYLTLLNFLSLAVACFKIFVLKHAYPRLDINVSKDMRHLLKSPFCIHPKTGIMSVPISPQQVSNLNIDDLPRIDIFVIFLIFADFFLFVEYKYTSMAPFVQVFEDFVSNLLLDILEC
;
A
#
# COMPACT_ATOMS: atom_id res chain seq x y z
N MET A 1 13.53 -9.18 21.12
CA MET A 1 13.94 -10.27 20.20
C MET A 1 14.07 -9.72 18.79
N SER A 2 15.19 -9.98 18.13
CA SER A 2 15.35 -9.74 16.68
C SER A 2 14.50 -10.75 15.90
N PHE A 3 13.88 -10.30 14.81
CA PHE A 3 13.16 -11.18 13.89
C PHE A 3 14.15 -12.13 13.18
N ASP A 4 13.80 -13.41 13.10
CA ASP A 4 14.57 -14.43 12.36
C ASP A 4 13.91 -14.71 11.00
N PRO A 5 14.51 -14.28 9.87
CA PRO A 5 13.98 -14.53 8.54
C PRO A 5 13.92 -16.00 8.14
N SER A 6 14.71 -16.89 8.76
CA SER A 6 14.71 -18.32 8.42
C SER A 6 13.37 -19.00 8.73
N LEU A 7 12.65 -18.48 9.73
CA LEU A 7 11.33 -18.97 10.14
C LEU A 7 10.18 -18.36 9.32
N LEU A 8 10.47 -17.45 8.38
CA LEU A 8 9.44 -16.69 7.66
C LEU A 8 8.49 -17.61 6.89
N SER A 9 9.00 -18.61 6.17
CA SER A 9 8.16 -19.51 5.37
C SER A 9 7.14 -20.26 6.24
N GLN A 10 7.57 -20.84 7.36
CA GLN A 10 6.69 -21.53 8.31
C GLN A 10 5.66 -20.56 8.91
N ASN A 11 6.10 -19.38 9.32
CA ASN A 11 5.23 -18.36 9.90
C ASN A 11 4.18 -17.87 8.89
N LEU A 12 4.56 -17.66 7.63
CA LEU A 12 3.66 -17.24 6.56
C LEU A 12 2.54 -18.26 6.30
N ALA A 13 2.84 -19.55 6.41
CA ALA A 13 1.83 -20.60 6.23
C ALA A 13 0.71 -20.49 7.28
N VAL A 14 1.06 -20.18 8.53
CA VAL A 14 0.09 -19.90 9.61
C VAL A 14 -0.65 -18.59 9.35
N TYR A 15 0.09 -17.55 8.97
CA TYR A 15 -0.46 -16.22 8.70
C TYR A 15 -1.51 -16.22 7.59
N TYR A 16 -1.20 -16.78 6.42
CA TYR A 16 -2.16 -16.91 5.32
C TYR A 16 -3.27 -17.92 5.60
N LYS A 17 -3.15 -18.78 6.60
CA LYS A 17 -4.24 -19.68 7.01
C LYS A 17 -5.22 -19.01 7.97
N ARG A 18 -4.75 -18.09 8.83
CA ARG A 18 -5.53 -17.63 10.00
C ARG A 18 -5.73 -16.12 10.12
N LEU A 19 -4.82 -15.31 9.58
CA LEU A 19 -4.72 -13.88 9.93
C LEU A 19 -4.89 -12.93 8.74
N PHE A 20 -4.48 -13.33 7.53
CA PHE A 20 -4.64 -12.47 6.36
C PHE A 20 -6.14 -12.18 6.11
N PRO A 21 -6.56 -10.90 5.97
CA PRO A 21 -7.97 -10.54 5.93
C PRO A 21 -8.57 -10.74 4.53
N PHE A 22 -8.62 -11.99 4.03
CA PHE A 22 -9.04 -12.35 2.67
C PHE A 22 -10.36 -11.71 2.24
N LYS A 23 -11.38 -11.78 3.10
CA LYS A 23 -12.72 -11.27 2.79
C LYS A 23 -12.71 -9.75 2.52
N LEU A 24 -12.10 -8.97 3.41
CA LEU A 24 -11.99 -7.52 3.24
C LEU A 24 -11.09 -7.17 2.05
N PHE A 25 -9.97 -7.88 1.89
CA PHE A 25 -9.04 -7.68 0.80
C PHE A 25 -9.71 -7.90 -0.57
N CYS A 26 -10.43 -9.01 -0.73
CA CYS A 26 -11.12 -9.32 -1.98
C CYS A 26 -12.31 -8.40 -2.23
N LYS A 27 -13.04 -7.97 -1.18
CA LYS A 27 -14.07 -6.92 -1.32
C LYS A 27 -13.48 -5.63 -1.89
N TRP A 28 -12.34 -5.18 -1.36
CA TRP A 28 -11.64 -4.01 -1.91
C TRP A 28 -11.26 -4.20 -3.37
N MET A 29 -10.59 -5.31 -3.71
CA MET A 29 -10.13 -5.60 -5.07
C MET A 29 -11.27 -5.77 -6.10
N SER A 30 -12.48 -6.06 -5.63
CA SER A 30 -13.66 -6.24 -6.48
C SER A 30 -14.42 -4.93 -6.72
N TYR A 31 -14.28 -3.93 -5.84
CA TYR A 31 -14.95 -2.63 -5.98
C TYR A 31 -16.47 -2.71 -6.19
N GLY A 32 -17.12 -3.67 -5.52
CA GLY A 32 -18.57 -3.91 -5.65
C GLY A 32 -18.99 -4.53 -6.99
N LYS A 33 -18.06 -4.77 -7.92
CA LYS A 33 -18.33 -5.41 -9.20
C LYS A 33 -18.29 -6.93 -9.08
N SER A 34 -18.82 -7.61 -10.10
CA SER A 34 -18.75 -9.06 -10.22
C SER A 34 -17.29 -9.54 -10.26
N TYR A 35 -17.03 -10.75 -9.78
CA TYR A 35 -15.68 -11.29 -9.79
C TYR A 35 -15.18 -11.58 -11.21
N SER A 36 -16.06 -12.03 -12.11
CA SER A 36 -15.71 -12.31 -13.51
C SER A 36 -15.25 -11.06 -14.26
N ASP A 37 -15.88 -9.91 -14.00
CA ASP A 37 -15.73 -8.72 -14.83
C ASP A 37 -14.68 -7.75 -14.30
N TYR A 38 -14.21 -7.95 -13.06
CA TYR A 38 -13.26 -7.05 -12.43
C TYR A 38 -12.16 -7.79 -11.65
N PHE A 39 -12.53 -8.58 -10.63
CA PHE A 39 -11.53 -9.25 -9.78
C PHE A 39 -10.64 -10.20 -10.60
N ALA A 40 -11.22 -10.98 -11.50
CA ALA A 40 -10.50 -11.93 -12.35
C ALA A 40 -9.54 -11.31 -13.36
N LEU A 41 -9.69 -10.00 -13.60
CA LEU A 41 -8.86 -9.21 -14.49
C LEU A 41 -7.72 -8.51 -13.75
N ARG A 42 -7.69 -8.58 -12.40
CA ARG A 42 -6.63 -8.01 -11.57
C ARG A 42 -5.36 -8.85 -11.63
N GLU A 43 -4.23 -8.19 -11.88
CA GLU A 43 -2.91 -8.78 -11.71
C GLU A 43 -2.52 -8.79 -10.23
N PHE A 44 -2.02 -9.95 -9.80
CA PHE A 44 -1.22 -10.10 -8.60
C PHE A 44 0.16 -10.63 -9.00
N ALA A 45 1.16 -10.31 -8.18
CA ALA A 45 2.47 -10.94 -8.26
C ALA A 45 2.82 -11.58 -6.93
N PHE A 46 3.23 -12.84 -6.99
CA PHE A 46 3.73 -13.59 -5.84
C PHE A 46 5.25 -13.62 -5.94
N ILE A 47 5.92 -13.05 -4.95
CA ILE A 47 7.38 -13.05 -4.87
C ILE A 47 7.78 -14.11 -3.86
N ILE A 48 8.42 -15.18 -4.34
CA ILE A 48 8.84 -16.32 -3.51
C ILE A 48 10.31 -16.17 -3.11
N GLU A 49 10.85 -17.19 -2.45
CA GLU A 49 12.27 -17.27 -2.09
C GLU A 49 13.18 -17.05 -3.30
N GLY A 50 14.32 -16.39 -3.07
CA GLY A 50 15.24 -15.96 -4.13
C GLY A 50 14.77 -14.71 -4.92
N ASP A 51 13.77 -13.98 -4.42
CA ASP A 51 13.15 -12.82 -5.09
C ASP A 51 12.63 -13.18 -6.51
N ILE A 52 12.13 -14.41 -6.69
CA ILE A 52 11.54 -14.86 -7.95
C ILE A 52 10.12 -14.31 -8.08
N TYR A 53 9.88 -13.53 -9.13
CA TYR A 53 8.59 -12.88 -9.40
C TYR A 53 7.68 -13.76 -10.24
N LEU A 54 6.59 -14.23 -9.65
CA LEU A 54 5.51 -14.91 -10.35
C LEU A 54 4.44 -13.87 -10.72
N ARG A 55 4.70 -13.12 -11.80
CA ARG A 55 3.81 -12.06 -12.33
C ARG A 55 2.63 -12.61 -13.12
N TYR A 56 1.72 -11.70 -13.48
CA TYR A 56 0.54 -12.00 -14.29
C TYR A 56 -0.36 -13.09 -13.68
N ARG A 57 -0.36 -13.24 -12.35
CA ARG A 57 -1.31 -14.11 -11.65
C ARG A 57 -2.67 -13.41 -11.63
N SER A 58 -3.74 -14.15 -11.88
CA SER A 58 -5.10 -13.69 -11.66
C SER A 58 -6.03 -14.86 -11.32
N PHE A 59 -7.10 -14.56 -10.60
CA PHE A 59 -7.94 -15.58 -9.94
C PHE A 59 -9.40 -15.28 -10.23
N SER A 60 -10.17 -16.32 -10.57
CA SER A 60 -11.54 -16.18 -11.03
C SER A 60 -12.48 -15.68 -9.93
N ASP A 61 -12.17 -16.02 -8.67
CA ASP A 61 -12.93 -15.67 -7.49
C ASP A 61 -12.02 -15.61 -6.24
N PRO A 62 -12.51 -15.05 -5.11
CA PRO A 62 -11.77 -14.97 -3.85
C PRO A 62 -11.30 -16.33 -3.29
N LEU A 63 -12.01 -17.42 -3.56
CA LEU A 63 -11.68 -18.74 -3.04
C LEU A 63 -10.48 -19.34 -3.80
N GLU A 64 -10.42 -19.16 -5.13
CA GLU A 64 -9.25 -19.50 -5.94
C GLU A 64 -8.02 -18.71 -5.46
N PHE A 65 -8.18 -17.41 -5.19
CA PHE A 65 -7.11 -16.56 -4.66
C PHE A 65 -6.60 -17.05 -3.31
N GLU A 66 -7.49 -17.29 -2.34
CA GLU A 66 -7.10 -17.76 -1.00
C GLU A 66 -6.33 -19.09 -1.09
N ARG A 67 -6.88 -20.06 -1.83
CA ARG A 67 -6.26 -21.37 -2.01
C ARG A 67 -4.87 -21.27 -2.60
N GLU A 68 -4.69 -20.48 -3.65
CA GLU A 68 -3.39 -20.32 -4.31
C GLU A 68 -2.40 -19.51 -3.47
N LEU A 69 -2.85 -18.48 -2.73
CA LEU A 69 -1.98 -17.71 -1.84
C LEU A 69 -1.45 -18.61 -0.71
N ARG A 70 -2.31 -19.45 -0.12
CA ARG A 70 -1.91 -20.41 0.92
C ARG A 70 -0.99 -21.51 0.38
N LYS A 71 -1.26 -22.00 -0.84
CA LYS A 71 -0.46 -23.05 -1.48
C LYS A 71 0.95 -22.55 -1.85
N VAL A 72 1.05 -21.38 -2.45
CA VAL A 72 2.34 -20.82 -2.89
C VAL A 72 3.13 -20.23 -1.73
N ASN A 73 2.44 -19.72 -0.71
CA ASN A 73 3.05 -19.15 0.50
C ASN A 73 4.13 -18.08 0.20
N PRO A 74 3.81 -17.04 -0.61
CA PRO A 74 4.82 -16.11 -1.09
C PRO A 74 5.39 -15.21 0.01
N PHE A 75 6.65 -14.82 -0.11
CA PHE A 75 7.31 -13.89 0.80
C PHE A 75 6.79 -12.46 0.63
N LYS A 76 6.39 -12.08 -0.60
CA LYS A 76 5.70 -10.81 -0.85
C LYS A 76 4.52 -11.01 -1.80
N LEU A 77 3.48 -10.22 -1.57
CA LEU A 77 2.31 -10.09 -2.42
C LEU A 77 2.27 -8.66 -2.96
N ASP A 78 2.39 -8.50 -4.26
CA ASP A 78 2.20 -7.21 -4.93
C ASP A 78 0.92 -7.19 -5.75
N ILE A 79 0.31 -6.01 -5.85
CA ILE A 79 -0.93 -5.76 -6.59
C ILE A 79 -0.60 -4.94 -7.85
N GLY A 80 -1.10 -5.41 -9.00
CA GLY A 80 -1.00 -4.75 -10.30
C GLY A 80 -2.31 -4.15 -10.77
N ALA A 81 -2.42 -3.87 -12.07
CA ALA A 81 -3.62 -3.32 -12.69
C ALA A 81 -4.75 -4.34 -12.87
N VAL A 82 -5.97 -3.86 -13.09
CA VAL A 82 -7.03 -4.57 -13.83
C VAL A 82 -6.77 -4.41 -15.32
N PHE A 83 -6.76 -5.53 -16.03
CA PHE A 83 -6.54 -5.63 -17.46
C PHE A 83 -7.86 -5.79 -18.22
N ASN A 84 -7.82 -5.70 -19.55
CA ASN A 84 -8.97 -6.01 -20.42
C ASN A 84 -9.15 -7.52 -20.64
N ARG A 85 -8.15 -8.32 -20.26
CA ARG A 85 -8.12 -9.79 -20.31
C ARG A 85 -7.57 -10.30 -18.99
N LYS A 86 -7.81 -11.56 -18.65
CA LYS A 86 -7.19 -12.17 -17.46
C LYS A 86 -5.67 -12.15 -17.61
N PRO A 87 -4.91 -11.57 -16.65
CA PRO A 87 -3.45 -11.56 -16.69
C PRO A 87 -2.81 -12.93 -16.94
N LYS A 88 -3.35 -14.00 -16.35
CA LYS A 88 -2.83 -15.37 -16.54
C LYS A 88 -2.90 -15.89 -17.98
N ASP A 89 -3.77 -15.29 -18.78
CA ASP A 89 -3.96 -15.61 -20.20
C ASP A 89 -3.28 -14.59 -21.13
N SER A 90 -2.45 -13.70 -20.58
CA SER A 90 -1.85 -12.58 -21.34
C SER A 90 -1.09 -13.02 -22.59
N LYS A 91 -0.44 -14.19 -22.57
CA LYS A 91 0.29 -14.73 -23.73
C LYS A 91 -0.60 -15.16 -24.90
N LYS A 92 -1.91 -15.34 -24.68
CA LYS A 92 -2.86 -15.79 -25.71
C LYS A 92 -3.39 -14.64 -26.56
N PHE A 93 -3.19 -13.40 -26.16
CA PHE A 93 -3.83 -12.23 -26.76
C PHE A 93 -2.81 -11.10 -26.96
N ALA A 94 -2.80 -10.50 -28.15
CA ALA A 94 -1.91 -9.39 -28.45
C ALA A 94 -2.37 -8.04 -27.87
N ASP A 95 -3.66 -7.89 -27.58
CA ASP A 95 -4.30 -6.64 -27.15
C ASP A 95 -4.33 -6.44 -25.63
N VAL A 96 -3.52 -7.19 -24.88
CA VAL A 96 -3.53 -7.16 -23.40
C VAL A 96 -2.97 -5.85 -22.88
N ARG A 97 -3.82 -5.10 -22.18
CA ARG A 97 -3.47 -3.78 -21.64
C ARG A 97 -4.14 -3.52 -20.29
N PRO A 98 -3.48 -2.77 -19.40
CA PRO A 98 -4.12 -2.30 -18.17
C PRO A 98 -5.22 -1.29 -18.51
N VAL A 99 -6.31 -1.31 -17.74
CA VAL A 99 -7.51 -0.49 -17.94
C VAL A 99 -7.87 0.29 -16.68
N HIS A 100 -7.65 -0.32 -15.51
CA HIS A 100 -7.80 0.36 -14.23
C HIS A 100 -6.63 0.04 -13.32
N ARG A 101 -6.19 1.01 -12.53
CA ARG A 101 -5.28 0.80 -11.41
C ARG A 101 -5.38 1.97 -10.46
N GLU A 102 -5.39 1.71 -9.17
CA GLU A 102 -5.33 2.72 -8.12
C GLU A 102 -4.18 3.70 -8.42
N PHE A 103 -4.36 5.00 -8.15
CA PHE A 103 -3.22 5.91 -8.18
C PHE A 103 -2.43 5.69 -6.90
N VAL A 104 -1.16 5.32 -7.03
CA VAL A 104 -0.34 4.95 -5.90
C VAL A 104 0.78 5.94 -5.68
N ILE A 105 1.13 6.12 -4.42
CA ILE A 105 2.25 6.97 -3.97
C ILE A 105 3.12 6.10 -3.09
N ASP A 106 4.42 6.10 -3.33
CA ASP A 106 5.42 5.46 -2.48
C ASP A 106 6.40 6.51 -1.98
N ILE A 107 6.62 6.52 -0.67
CA ILE A 107 7.52 7.43 0.03
C ILE A 107 8.43 6.56 0.90
N ASP A 108 9.71 6.49 0.54
CA ASP A 108 10.72 5.77 1.28
C ASP A 108 11.67 6.75 2.00
N LEU A 109 11.96 6.47 3.28
CA LEU A 109 12.88 7.29 4.06
C LEU A 109 14.33 7.28 3.53
N SER A 110 14.75 6.29 2.72
CA SER A 110 16.08 6.33 2.09
C SER A 110 16.22 7.46 1.08
N ASP A 111 15.11 7.93 0.50
CA ASP A 111 15.19 9.08 -0.39
C ASP A 111 15.67 10.32 0.37
N TYR A 112 15.65 10.29 1.69
CA TYR A 112 16.13 11.34 2.56
C TYR A 112 17.56 11.13 3.09
N ASP A 113 18.28 10.08 2.68
CA ASP A 113 19.64 9.77 3.18
C ASP A 113 20.62 10.93 3.01
N THR A 114 20.44 11.76 1.99
CA THR A 114 21.24 12.96 1.77
C THR A 114 21.06 14.06 2.82
N ILE A 115 20.03 13.95 3.66
CA ILE A 115 19.70 14.96 4.68
C ILE A 115 19.56 14.37 6.09
N ARG A 116 19.29 13.06 6.28
CA ARG A 116 19.20 12.50 7.66
C ARG A 116 20.58 12.17 8.16
N SER A 117 20.89 12.68 9.34
CA SER A 117 22.13 12.36 10.06
C SER A 117 21.98 11.25 11.10
N CYS A 118 20.75 10.88 11.48
CA CYS A 118 20.52 9.92 12.57
C CYS A 118 20.48 8.45 12.14
N CYS A 119 20.18 8.17 10.88
CA CYS A 119 20.11 6.84 10.27
C CYS A 119 20.40 6.95 8.77
N SER A 120 20.76 5.85 8.14
CA SER A 120 20.93 5.74 6.69
C SER A 120 20.30 4.45 6.16
N GLU A 121 20.02 4.41 4.86
CA GLU A 121 19.50 3.27 4.12
C GLU A 121 18.30 2.62 4.83
N ALA A 122 18.45 1.37 5.22
CA ALA A 122 17.44 0.54 5.85
C ALA A 122 17.06 0.95 7.27
N LYS A 123 17.97 1.63 7.98
CA LYS A 123 17.82 1.91 9.40
C LYS A 123 16.83 3.05 9.60
N ILE A 124 16.04 2.94 10.65
CA ILE A 124 15.08 3.96 11.06
C ILE A 124 15.16 4.13 12.57
N CYS A 125 14.83 5.33 13.04
CA CYS A 125 14.64 5.62 14.46
C CYS A 125 13.53 6.65 14.60
N PHE A 126 13.08 6.92 15.82
CA PHE A 126 12.04 7.91 16.09
C PHE A 126 12.37 9.30 15.53
N LYS A 127 13.65 9.68 15.37
CA LYS A 127 14.05 10.99 14.84
C LYS A 127 13.77 11.13 13.34
N CYS A 128 14.18 10.16 12.52
CA CYS A 128 13.93 10.22 11.09
C CYS A 128 12.54 9.70 10.72
N TRP A 129 11.93 8.84 11.54
CA TRP A 129 10.52 8.46 11.37
C TRP A 129 9.61 9.68 11.40
N ARG A 130 9.97 10.71 12.19
CA ARG A 130 9.30 12.02 12.13
C ARG A 130 9.24 12.62 10.74
N TRP A 131 10.10 12.33 9.78
CA TRP A 131 9.90 12.87 8.42
C TRP A 131 8.69 12.29 7.73
N ILE A 132 8.41 11.02 7.96
CA ILE A 132 7.18 10.37 7.50
C ILE A 132 6.00 10.76 8.40
N THR A 133 6.21 10.85 9.72
CA THR A 133 5.14 11.03 10.71
C THR A 133 4.90 12.43 11.23
N ILE A 134 5.71 13.42 10.84
CA ILE A 134 5.53 14.80 11.25
C ILE A 134 4.07 15.06 10.95
N LYS A 135 3.32 15.50 11.98
CA LYS A 135 1.92 15.90 11.81
C LYS A 135 1.83 16.79 10.60
N LYS A 136 2.79 17.70 10.39
CA LYS A 136 2.92 18.50 9.16
C LYS A 136 3.29 17.73 7.89
N PHE A 137 3.80 16.52 7.82
CA PHE A 137 4.11 15.86 6.55
C PHE A 137 2.86 15.17 6.02
N ILE A 138 2.16 14.35 6.80
CA ILE A 138 0.83 13.88 6.40
C ILE A 138 -0.20 15.00 6.49
N ILE A 139 -0.12 16.00 7.38
CA ILE A 139 -1.01 17.17 7.28
C ILE A 139 -0.58 18.07 6.14
N VAL A 140 0.69 18.33 5.84
CA VAL A 140 1.07 19.12 4.65
C VAL A 140 0.74 18.32 3.41
N TYR A 141 0.94 17.01 3.36
CA TYR A 141 0.45 16.20 2.25
C TYR A 141 -1.05 16.18 2.24
N CYS A 142 -1.79 15.90 3.31
CA CYS A 142 -3.25 16.00 3.37
C CYS A 142 -3.76 17.42 3.13
N LYS A 143 -2.99 18.49 3.36
CA LYS A 143 -3.39 19.91 3.21
C LYS A 143 -2.99 20.44 1.85
N ILE A 144 -1.86 20.01 1.29
CA ILE A 144 -1.48 20.12 -0.12
C ILE A 144 -2.43 19.28 -0.93
N TRP A 145 -2.77 18.08 -0.49
CA TRP A 145 -3.75 17.17 -1.06
C TRP A 145 -5.14 17.74 -0.89
N LYS A 146 -5.46 18.42 0.22
CA LYS A 146 -6.73 19.16 0.35
C LYS A 146 -6.75 20.39 -0.54
N ASN A 147 -5.62 21.09 -0.71
CA ASN A 147 -5.47 22.22 -1.63
C ASN A 147 -5.46 21.76 -3.09
N PHE A 148 -4.87 20.61 -3.37
CA PHE A 148 -4.78 19.94 -4.66
C PHE A 148 -6.14 19.36 -5.00
N ARG A 149 -6.82 18.73 -4.06
CA ARG A 149 -8.22 18.31 -4.18
C ARG A 149 -9.13 19.53 -4.32
N ARG A 150 -8.89 20.65 -3.64
CA ARG A 150 -9.60 21.91 -3.88
C ARG A 150 -9.29 22.48 -5.25
N PHE A 151 -8.05 22.42 -5.70
CA PHE A 151 -7.59 22.89 -7.01
C PHE A 151 -8.18 22.04 -8.13
N LEU A 152 -8.11 20.71 -8.01
CA LEU A 152 -8.71 19.76 -8.92
C LEU A 152 -10.24 19.82 -8.85
N ASN A 153 -10.86 20.02 -7.69
CA ASN A 153 -12.30 20.31 -7.60
C ASN A 153 -12.65 21.64 -8.27
N PHE A 154 -11.84 22.68 -8.09
CA PHE A 154 -12.03 23.98 -8.71
C PHE A 154 -11.91 23.89 -10.24
N LEU A 155 -10.99 23.07 -10.74
CA LEU A 155 -10.89 22.75 -12.15
C LEU A 155 -11.92 21.69 -12.62
N GLY A 156 -12.81 21.21 -11.74
CA GLY A 156 -13.81 20.19 -12.04
C GLY A 156 -13.25 18.79 -12.32
N HIS A 157 -11.96 18.55 -12.06
CA HIS A 157 -11.26 17.36 -12.49
C HIS A 157 -11.24 16.21 -11.47
N PHE A 158 -11.04 16.43 -10.16
CA PHE A 158 -10.94 15.31 -9.20
C PHE A 158 -11.29 15.66 -7.73
N ASN A 159 -12.27 14.93 -7.15
CA ASN A 159 -12.66 15.01 -5.74
C ASN A 159 -12.24 13.75 -4.94
N TRP A 160 -11.00 13.26 -5.08
CA TRP A 160 -10.66 11.95 -4.53
C TRP A 160 -10.82 11.84 -3.01
N LYS A 161 -11.66 10.91 -2.58
CA LYS A 161 -12.07 10.67 -1.19
C LYS A 161 -11.38 9.44 -0.59
N HIS A 162 -11.15 8.40 -1.39
CA HIS A 162 -10.80 7.08 -0.91
C HIS A 162 -9.29 6.87 -0.98
N CYS A 163 -8.57 7.40 0.01
CA CYS A 163 -7.12 7.22 0.15
C CYS A 163 -6.79 6.28 1.30
N LEU A 164 -6.18 5.13 1.01
CA LEU A 164 -5.67 4.19 2.00
C LEU A 164 -4.15 4.37 2.18
N TRP A 165 -3.73 4.85 3.34
CA TRP A 165 -2.32 4.89 3.70
C TRP A 165 -1.90 3.59 4.39
N VAL A 166 -0.71 3.11 4.05
CA VAL A 166 -0.22 1.80 4.48
C VAL A 166 1.25 1.93 4.85
N PHE A 167 1.62 1.46 6.03
CA PHE A 167 3.04 1.33 6.38
C PHE A 167 3.71 0.28 5.50
N SER A 168 4.91 0.54 4.97
CA SER A 168 5.57 -0.37 4.02
C SER A 168 6.13 -1.66 4.66
N GLY A 169 6.05 -1.78 5.99
CA GLY A 169 6.63 -2.87 6.79
C GLY A 169 8.09 -2.62 7.20
N ARG A 170 8.67 -1.48 6.79
CA ARG A 170 10.03 -1.11 7.18
C ARG A 170 10.18 0.39 7.40
N ARG A 171 10.32 1.18 6.34
CA ARG A 171 10.83 2.56 6.42
C ARG A 171 10.07 3.54 5.54
N GLY A 172 8.89 3.18 5.09
CA GLY A 172 8.13 3.98 4.13
C GLY A 172 6.65 3.89 4.37
N ILE A 173 5.90 4.65 3.60
CA ILE A 173 4.45 4.59 3.53
C ILE A 173 4.00 4.58 2.07
N HIS A 174 2.94 3.82 1.81
CA HIS A 174 2.27 3.80 0.53
C HIS A 174 0.90 4.46 0.67
N CYS A 175 0.44 5.16 -0.36
CA CYS A 175 -0.95 5.59 -0.49
C CYS A 175 -1.60 4.88 -1.67
N TRP A 176 -2.82 4.37 -1.48
CA TRP A 176 -3.66 3.85 -2.54
C TRP A 176 -4.88 4.76 -2.70
N VAL A 177 -4.92 5.51 -3.79
CA VAL A 177 -6.08 6.34 -4.15
C VAL A 177 -7.01 5.51 -5.02
N ALA A 178 -8.15 5.18 -4.43
CA ALA A 178 -9.05 4.14 -4.90
C ALA A 178 -10.30 4.67 -5.61
N ASP A 179 -10.52 5.98 -5.66
CA ASP A 179 -11.63 6.59 -6.42
C ASP A 179 -11.65 6.14 -7.88
N GLU A 180 -12.84 5.98 -8.47
CA GLU A 180 -12.95 5.45 -9.84
C GLU A 180 -12.22 6.33 -10.87
N SER A 181 -12.31 7.66 -10.74
CA SER A 181 -11.58 8.59 -11.61
C SER A 181 -10.07 8.49 -11.45
N ALA A 182 -9.56 8.17 -10.25
CA ALA A 182 -8.15 7.87 -10.03
C ALA A 182 -7.77 6.55 -10.72
N ARG A 183 -8.64 5.54 -10.60
CA ARG A 183 -8.39 4.22 -11.19
C ARG A 183 -8.30 4.27 -12.71
N LYS A 184 -9.07 5.16 -13.34
CA LYS A 184 -9.15 5.37 -14.80
C LYS A 184 -8.04 6.26 -15.38
N LEU A 185 -7.18 6.85 -14.55
CA LEU A 185 -6.12 7.74 -15.05
C LEU A 185 -5.17 7.02 -16.00
N SER A 186 -4.92 7.66 -17.15
CA SER A 186 -3.88 7.29 -18.11
C SER A 186 -2.48 7.53 -17.55
N ASN A 187 -1.46 6.88 -18.12
CA ASN A 187 -0.05 7.11 -17.73
C ASN A 187 0.35 8.60 -17.86
N ALA A 188 -0.17 9.32 -18.86
CA ALA A 188 0.06 10.76 -19.02
C ALA A 188 -0.56 11.55 -17.85
N GLY A 189 -1.81 11.26 -17.49
CA GLY A 189 -2.48 11.90 -16.35
C GLY A 189 -1.79 11.60 -15.02
N ARG A 190 -1.36 10.35 -14.81
CA ARG A 190 -0.55 9.96 -13.65
C ARG A 190 0.76 10.73 -13.58
N SER A 191 1.46 10.85 -14.70
CA SER A 191 2.72 11.61 -14.79
C SER A 191 2.55 13.06 -14.44
N ALA A 192 1.53 13.72 -14.99
CA ALA A 192 1.22 15.11 -14.66
C ALA A 192 0.95 15.31 -13.17
N ILE A 193 0.19 14.40 -12.54
CA ILE A 193 -0.11 14.46 -11.10
C ILE A 193 1.14 14.21 -10.27
N SER A 194 1.92 13.18 -10.58
CA SER A 194 3.15 12.87 -9.86
C SER A 194 4.19 14.00 -9.99
N GLU A 195 4.27 14.66 -11.14
CA GLU A 195 5.15 15.82 -11.33
C GLU A 195 4.67 17.03 -10.54
N TYR A 196 3.36 17.31 -10.54
CA TYR A 196 2.78 18.38 -9.73
C TYR A 196 3.03 18.17 -8.23
N LEU A 197 2.85 16.93 -7.75
CA LEU A 197 3.13 16.54 -6.36
C LEU A 197 4.62 16.54 -6.05
N THR A 198 5.50 16.56 -7.06
CA THR A 198 6.94 16.69 -6.88
C THR A 198 7.33 18.16 -6.99
N LEU A 199 7.00 18.97 -5.96
CA LEU A 199 7.31 20.41 -5.94
C LEU A 199 8.78 20.74 -6.19
N LEU A 200 9.68 19.79 -5.93
CA LEU A 200 11.12 19.98 -6.08
C LEU A 200 11.56 20.22 -7.53
N ASN A 201 10.78 19.80 -8.52
CA ASN A 201 11.17 19.96 -9.94
C ASN A 201 10.89 21.36 -10.52
N PHE A 202 10.03 22.16 -9.88
CA PHE A 202 9.61 23.48 -10.39
C PHE A 202 10.14 24.67 -9.59
N LEU A 203 11.05 24.45 -8.64
CA LEU A 203 11.70 25.54 -7.93
C LEU A 203 12.82 26.15 -8.78
N SER A 204 12.45 26.76 -9.90
CA SER A 204 13.28 27.75 -10.58
C SER A 204 13.28 29.06 -9.79
N LEU A 205 14.48 29.64 -9.64
CA LEU A 205 14.87 30.93 -9.07
C LEU A 205 13.74 31.89 -8.61
N ALA A 206 13.88 32.38 -7.37
CA ALA A 206 13.16 33.51 -6.74
C ALA A 206 12.01 33.21 -5.75
N VAL A 207 12.21 32.24 -4.84
CA VAL A 207 11.48 32.21 -3.56
C VAL A 207 12.48 32.09 -2.40
N ALA A 208 12.44 33.07 -1.47
CA ALA A 208 13.38 33.26 -0.36
C ALA A 208 13.98 31.96 0.20
N CYS A 209 15.31 31.84 0.21
CA CYS A 209 16.10 30.63 0.49
C CYS A 209 15.60 29.76 1.65
N PHE A 210 14.98 30.36 2.67
CA PHE A 210 14.36 29.63 3.78
C PHE A 210 13.23 28.69 3.34
N LYS A 211 12.34 29.11 2.43
CA LYS A 211 11.26 28.24 1.91
C LYS A 211 11.84 27.06 1.15
N ILE A 212 12.89 27.27 0.34
CA ILE A 212 13.60 26.19 -0.34
C ILE A 212 14.25 25.24 0.66
N PHE A 213 14.92 25.76 1.68
CA PHE A 213 15.53 24.93 2.73
C PHE A 213 14.48 24.07 3.43
N VAL A 214 13.35 24.65 3.85
CA VAL A 214 12.25 23.91 4.48
C VAL A 214 11.68 22.85 3.54
N LEU A 215 11.44 23.17 2.27
CA LEU A 215 10.94 22.21 1.30
C LEU A 215 11.96 21.08 1.04
N LYS A 216 13.24 21.39 0.86
CA LYS A 216 14.28 20.37 0.63
C LYS A 216 14.41 19.37 1.79
N HIS A 217 14.21 19.85 3.02
CA HIS A 217 14.39 19.05 4.25
C HIS A 217 13.11 18.42 4.80
N ALA A 218 11.93 18.92 4.42
CA ALA A 218 10.66 18.47 4.98
C ALA A 218 9.61 18.12 3.91
N TYR A 219 9.85 18.36 2.62
CA TYR A 219 8.90 18.00 1.58
C TYR A 219 8.99 16.51 1.21
N PRO A 220 7.84 15.86 0.98
CA PRO A 220 7.72 14.52 0.42
C PRO A 220 8.49 14.25 -0.86
N ARG A 221 9.38 13.25 -0.80
CA ARG A 221 10.06 12.67 -1.96
C ARG A 221 9.23 11.48 -2.40
N LEU A 222 8.60 11.62 -3.56
CA LEU A 222 7.77 10.60 -4.19
C LEU A 222 8.64 9.73 -5.08
N ASP A 223 8.57 8.40 -4.96
CA ASP A 223 9.05 7.52 -6.03
C ASP A 223 8.09 7.64 -7.22
N ILE A 224 8.50 8.47 -8.17
CA ILE A 224 7.67 8.84 -9.29
C ILE A 224 7.41 7.65 -10.22
N ASN A 225 8.35 6.70 -10.31
CA ASN A 225 8.24 5.57 -11.25
C ASN A 225 7.12 4.61 -10.84
N VAL A 226 6.86 4.49 -9.54
CA VAL A 226 5.76 3.69 -8.97
C VAL A 226 4.39 4.26 -9.36
N SER A 227 4.33 5.60 -9.48
CA SER A 227 3.11 6.38 -9.65
C SER A 227 2.71 6.55 -11.12
N LYS A 228 3.68 6.67 -12.03
CA LYS A 228 3.46 7.06 -13.45
C LYS A 228 2.88 5.95 -14.33
N ASP A 229 3.24 4.69 -14.12
CA ASP A 229 2.86 3.58 -15.01
C ASP A 229 1.77 2.69 -14.40
N MET A 230 0.65 2.51 -15.11
CA MET A 230 -0.39 1.54 -14.75
C MET A 230 0.11 0.10 -14.62
N ARG A 231 1.22 -0.31 -15.24
CA ARG A 231 1.73 -1.70 -15.14
C ARG A 231 2.61 -1.94 -13.91
N HIS A 232 2.94 -0.89 -13.17
CA HIS A 232 3.79 -1.01 -11.99
C HIS A 232 3.10 -1.86 -10.91
N LEU A 233 3.88 -2.61 -10.15
CA LEU A 233 3.40 -3.43 -9.04
C LEU A 233 3.69 -2.71 -7.72
N LEU A 234 2.77 -2.76 -6.76
CA LEU A 234 3.05 -2.23 -5.43
C LEU A 234 2.63 -3.21 -4.35
N LYS A 235 3.45 -3.29 -3.30
CA LYS A 235 3.24 -4.21 -2.17
C LYS A 235 1.86 -4.03 -1.55
N SER A 236 1.16 -5.15 -1.44
CA SER A 236 -0.16 -5.26 -0.84
C SER A 236 -0.18 -4.77 0.61
N PRO A 237 -1.27 -4.10 1.06
CA PRO A 237 -1.61 -4.05 2.47
C PRO A 237 -1.62 -5.46 3.08
N PHE A 238 -1.27 -5.52 4.36
CA PHE A 238 -1.12 -6.74 5.16
C PHE A 238 0.00 -7.69 4.69
N CYS A 239 0.80 -7.34 3.66
CA CYS A 239 1.99 -8.11 3.34
C CYS A 239 2.99 -8.09 4.50
N ILE A 240 3.67 -9.22 4.75
CA ILE A 240 4.75 -9.27 5.75
C ILE A 240 6.04 -8.84 5.08
N HIS A 241 6.81 -7.98 5.74
CA HIS A 241 8.10 -7.55 5.21
C HIS A 241 9.18 -8.61 5.54
N PRO A 242 9.82 -9.26 4.53
CA PRO A 242 10.65 -10.45 4.77
C PRO A 242 11.87 -10.26 5.66
N LYS A 243 12.41 -9.02 5.76
CA LYS A 243 13.59 -8.73 6.61
C LYS A 243 13.25 -8.28 8.03
N THR A 244 12.00 -7.88 8.29
CA THR A 244 11.60 -7.30 9.58
C THR A 244 10.51 -8.10 10.27
N GLY A 245 9.79 -8.95 9.53
CA GLY A 245 8.60 -9.65 10.01
C GLY A 245 7.41 -8.73 10.25
N ILE A 246 7.56 -7.41 10.06
CA ILE A 246 6.51 -6.43 10.34
C ILE A 246 5.52 -6.42 9.18
N MET A 247 4.24 -6.37 9.54
CA MET A 247 3.13 -6.31 8.61
C MET A 247 2.96 -4.91 8.01
N SER A 248 2.63 -4.86 6.72
CA SER A 248 2.27 -3.64 6.01
C SER A 248 0.86 -3.18 6.39
N VAL A 249 0.72 -2.57 7.56
CA VAL A 249 -0.59 -2.23 8.13
C VAL A 249 -1.17 -0.94 7.54
N PRO A 250 -2.49 -0.90 7.25
CA PRO A 250 -3.21 0.34 7.02
C PRO A 250 -3.15 1.27 8.22
N ILE A 251 -2.93 2.56 7.98
CA ILE A 251 -2.77 3.58 9.01
C ILE A 251 -3.66 4.78 8.71
N SER A 252 -4.37 5.28 9.71
CA SER A 252 -5.12 6.53 9.58
C SER A 252 -4.18 7.73 9.71
N PRO A 253 -4.51 8.90 9.11
CA PRO A 253 -3.75 10.13 9.31
C PRO A 253 -3.55 10.50 10.79
N GLN A 254 -4.49 10.13 11.65
CA GLN A 254 -4.43 10.35 13.09
C GLN A 254 -3.44 9.40 13.78
N GLN A 255 -3.39 8.13 13.35
CA GLN A 255 -2.47 7.15 13.91
C GLN A 255 -1.01 7.46 13.59
N VAL A 256 -0.72 8.00 12.39
CA VAL A 256 0.68 8.14 11.94
C VAL A 256 1.53 8.96 12.90
N SER A 257 1.02 10.05 13.48
CA SER A 257 1.83 10.90 14.36
C SER A 257 2.23 10.22 15.67
N ASN A 258 1.47 9.22 16.10
CA ASN A 258 1.68 8.49 17.35
C ASN A 258 2.15 7.06 17.09
N LEU A 259 2.39 6.70 15.83
CA LEU A 259 2.78 5.35 15.44
C LEU A 259 4.21 5.09 15.90
N ASN A 260 4.33 4.28 16.96
CA ASN A 260 5.59 3.70 17.34
C ASN A 260 5.82 2.42 16.52
N ILE A 261 6.98 2.34 15.86
CA ILE A 261 7.32 1.22 14.99
C ILE A 261 7.46 -0.08 15.79
N ASP A 262 7.94 0.01 17.03
CA ASP A 262 8.16 -1.15 17.90
C ASP A 262 6.85 -1.83 18.32
N ASP A 263 5.73 -1.11 18.24
CA ASP A 263 4.40 -1.61 18.58
C ASP A 263 3.65 -2.20 17.37
N LEU A 264 4.29 -2.23 16.19
CA LEU A 264 3.65 -2.72 14.98
C LEU A 264 3.53 -4.26 14.96
N PRO A 265 2.42 -4.79 14.41
CA PRO A 265 2.19 -6.21 14.21
C PRO A 265 3.39 -6.91 13.53
N ARG A 266 4.04 -7.84 14.24
CA ARG A 266 5.15 -8.67 13.75
C ARG A 266 4.77 -10.14 13.73
N ILE A 267 5.04 -10.83 12.61
CA ILE A 267 4.48 -12.17 12.33
C ILE A 267 4.89 -13.23 13.36
N ASP A 268 6.15 -13.21 13.81
CA ASP A 268 6.70 -14.14 14.80
C ASP A 268 5.95 -14.04 16.14
N ILE A 269 5.62 -12.82 16.56
CA ILE A 269 4.85 -12.58 17.80
C ILE A 269 3.45 -13.19 17.68
N PHE A 270 2.77 -13.04 16.54
CA PHE A 270 1.44 -13.65 16.36
C PHE A 270 1.50 -15.15 16.27
N VAL A 271 2.46 -15.71 15.54
CA VAL A 271 2.55 -17.17 15.41
C VAL A 271 2.78 -17.79 16.78
N ILE A 272 3.66 -17.20 17.60
CA ILE A 272 3.86 -17.61 18.99
C ILE A 272 2.54 -17.50 19.77
N PHE A 273 1.85 -16.36 19.71
CA PHE A 273 0.57 -16.17 20.38
C PHE A 273 -0.49 -17.20 19.95
N LEU A 274 -0.59 -17.50 18.65
CA LEU A 274 -1.54 -18.47 18.12
C LEU A 274 -1.21 -19.91 18.53
N ILE A 275 0.06 -20.28 18.60
CA ILE A 275 0.48 -21.60 19.09
C ILE A 275 0.08 -21.75 20.57
N PHE A 276 0.27 -20.72 21.39
CA PHE A 276 -0.18 -20.74 22.79
C PHE A 276 -1.71 -20.70 22.92
N ALA A 277 -2.37 -19.96 22.03
CA ALA A 277 -3.82 -19.78 22.06
C ALA A 277 -4.60 -20.89 21.36
N ASP A 278 -3.97 -21.90 20.77
CA ASP A 278 -4.68 -23.06 20.18
C ASP A 278 -5.45 -23.89 21.22
N PHE A 279 -5.31 -23.58 22.51
CA PHE A 279 -6.26 -23.99 23.56
C PHE A 279 -7.66 -23.36 23.42
N PHE A 280 -7.78 -22.23 22.74
CA PHE A 280 -9.04 -21.55 22.45
C PHE A 280 -9.31 -21.62 20.95
N LEU A 281 -10.24 -22.50 20.56
CA LEU A 281 -10.75 -22.61 19.20
C LEU A 281 -11.16 -21.22 18.69
N PHE A 282 -10.55 -20.77 17.59
CA PHE A 282 -10.81 -19.52 16.85
C PHE A 282 -10.30 -18.20 17.46
N VAL A 283 -8.97 -18.02 17.43
CA VAL A 283 -8.40 -16.65 17.45
C VAL A 283 -8.55 -16.00 16.06
N GLU A 284 -9.54 -15.11 15.92
CA GLU A 284 -9.63 -14.17 14.81
C GLU A 284 -8.66 -13.00 14.98
N TYR A 285 -8.26 -12.34 13.88
CA TYR A 285 -7.39 -11.15 13.91
C TYR A 285 -7.90 -10.03 14.85
N LYS A 286 -9.21 -10.01 15.14
CA LYS A 286 -9.88 -9.06 16.05
C LYS A 286 -9.38 -9.13 17.49
N TYR A 287 -8.83 -10.27 17.91
CA TYR A 287 -8.30 -10.47 19.26
C TYR A 287 -6.77 -10.33 19.32
N THR A 288 -6.21 -9.68 18.31
CA THR A 288 -4.76 -9.57 18.13
C THR A 288 -4.38 -8.10 17.92
N SER A 289 -3.10 -7.75 18.01
CA SER A 289 -2.64 -6.38 17.72
C SER A 289 -2.88 -5.93 16.27
N MET A 290 -3.36 -6.81 15.38
CA MET A 290 -3.84 -6.42 14.05
C MET A 290 -5.17 -5.66 14.07
N ALA A 291 -6.02 -5.88 15.08
CA ALA A 291 -7.39 -5.38 15.13
C ALA A 291 -7.55 -3.89 14.79
N PRO A 292 -6.79 -2.94 15.40
CA PRO A 292 -6.96 -1.51 15.09
C PRO A 292 -6.61 -1.16 13.64
N PHE A 293 -5.71 -1.92 13.01
CA PHE A 293 -5.31 -1.70 11.62
C PHE A 293 -6.29 -2.34 10.63
N VAL A 294 -6.88 -3.47 11.00
CA VAL A 294 -7.98 -4.07 10.21
C VAL A 294 -9.23 -3.19 10.29
N GLN A 295 -9.51 -2.54 11.42
CA GLN A 295 -10.61 -1.59 11.51
C GLN A 295 -10.45 -0.42 10.53
N VAL A 296 -9.25 0.18 10.46
CA VAL A 296 -8.95 1.25 9.48
C VAL A 296 -9.23 0.79 8.05
N PHE A 297 -8.88 -0.47 7.75
CA PHE A 297 -9.13 -1.04 6.43
C PHE A 297 -10.62 -1.30 6.17
N GLU A 298 -11.33 -1.82 7.17
CA GLU A 298 -12.77 -2.05 7.10
C GLU A 298 -13.54 -0.75 6.89
N ASP A 299 -13.19 0.32 7.60
CA ASP A 299 -13.76 1.66 7.41
C ASP A 299 -13.50 2.17 5.99
N PHE A 300 -12.26 2.03 5.50
CA PHE A 300 -11.89 2.42 4.14
C PHE A 300 -12.71 1.66 3.08
N VAL A 301 -12.78 0.33 3.18
CA VAL A 301 -13.51 -0.52 2.22
C VAL A 301 -15.00 -0.24 2.27
N SER A 302 -15.57 -0.08 3.46
CA SER A 302 -17.00 0.19 3.63
C SER A 302 -17.39 1.53 3.02
N ASN A 303 -16.65 2.60 3.35
CA ASN A 303 -16.90 3.93 2.76
C ASN A 303 -16.72 3.95 1.25
N LEU A 304 -15.72 3.24 0.73
CA LEU A 304 -15.50 3.10 -0.71
C LEU A 304 -16.68 2.39 -1.41
N LEU A 305 -17.21 1.32 -0.82
CA LEU A 305 -18.31 0.57 -1.43
C LEU A 305 -19.64 1.31 -1.29
N LEU A 306 -19.86 2.07 -0.22
CA LEU A 306 -21.04 2.94 -0.07
C LEU A 306 -21.08 3.99 -1.18
N ASP A 307 -19.99 4.74 -1.39
CA ASP A 307 -19.92 5.76 -2.45
C ASP A 307 -20.12 5.17 -3.87
N ILE A 308 -19.72 3.91 -4.09
CA ILE A 308 -19.93 3.22 -5.38
C ILE A 308 -21.39 2.84 -5.59
N LEU A 309 -22.13 2.49 -4.54
CA LEU A 309 -23.54 2.10 -4.63
C LEU A 309 -24.48 3.31 -4.73
N GLU A 310 -24.05 4.48 -4.27
CA GLU A 310 -24.80 5.74 -4.34
C GLU A 310 -24.64 6.49 -5.67
N CYS A 311 -23.75 6.05 -6.57
CA CYS A 311 -23.48 6.66 -7.88
C CYS A 311 -24.07 5.83 -9.02
#